data_AF-A0AA90Q651-F1
#
_entry.id   AF-A0AA90Q651-F1
#
_cell.length_a   1.000
_cell.length_b   1.000
_cell.length_c   1.000
_cell.angle_alpha   90.00
_cell.angle_beta   90.00
_cell.angle_gamma   90.00
#
_symmetry.space_group_name_H-M   'P 1'
#
loop_
_entity.id
_entity.type
_entity.pdbx_description
1 polymer ?
#
loop_
_entity_poly.entity_id
_entity_poly.type
_entity_poly.pdbx_seq_one_letter_code
_entity_poly.pdbx_strand_id
1 'polypeptide(L)'
;MAAIFIFSGIGKILAPAATIGYIEAMGLPLASVGLVIAIAVELVGGLMLALGIKTRLVALGLALFSIVTGLVFHHAIGDQNQMIHLLKNLAMAGGLLQVVAFGAGAYSLESKAAGTPDCQLA
;
A
#
# COMPACT_ATOMS: atom_id res chain seq x y z
N MET A 1 1.32 -9.30 1.97
CA MET A 1 1.29 -7.81 1.98
C MET A 1 -0.08 -7.24 1.62
N ALA A 2 -0.73 -7.66 0.52
CA ALA A 2 -1.98 -7.05 0.04
C ALA A 2 -3.11 -6.81 1.08
N ALA A 3 -3.36 -7.76 1.99
CA ALA A 3 -4.48 -7.69 2.92
C ALA A 3 -4.54 -6.39 3.75
N ILE A 4 -3.39 -5.87 4.21
CA ILE A 4 -3.36 -4.67 5.06
C ILE A 4 -3.86 -3.42 4.32
N PHE A 5 -3.58 -3.32 3.02
CA PHE A 5 -4.04 -2.21 2.18
C PHE A 5 -5.54 -2.33 1.90
N ILE A 6 -6.03 -3.54 1.61
CA ILE A 6 -7.46 -3.79 1.37
C ILE A 6 -8.27 -3.43 2.62
N PHE A 7 -7.86 -3.92 3.80
CA PHE A 7 -8.53 -3.59 5.05
C PHE A 7 -8.46 -2.10 5.38
N SER A 8 -7.31 -1.45 5.16
CA SER A 8 -7.15 0.00 5.36
C SER A 8 -8.11 0.79 4.48
N GLY A 9 -8.21 0.45 3.20
CA GLY A 9 -9.08 1.15 2.25
C GLY A 9 -10.57 0.92 2.53
N ILE A 10 -10.97 -0.29 2.94
CA ILE A 10 -12.36 -0.57 3.37
C ILE A 10 -12.69 0.30 4.59
N GLY A 11 -11.78 0.36 5.58
CA GLY A 11 -11.94 1.21 6.75
C GLY A 11 -12.18 2.69 6.40
N LYS A 12 -11.45 3.20 5.41
CA LYS A 12 -11.62 4.58 4.90
C LYS A 12 -12.96 4.82 4.20
N ILE A 13 -13.51 3.82 3.51
CA ILE A 13 -14.86 3.88 2.93
C ILE A 13 -15.94 3.85 4.02
N LEU A 14 -15.76 3.02 5.05
CA LEU A 14 -16.73 2.86 6.12
C LEU A 14 -16.72 4.05 7.11
N ALA A 15 -15.59 4.73 7.26
CA ALA A 15 -15.42 5.86 8.16
C ALA A 15 -14.71 7.05 7.49
N PRO A 16 -15.32 7.67 6.45
CA PRO A 16 -14.68 8.73 5.68
C PRO A 16 -14.48 10.00 6.52
N ALA A 17 -15.45 10.36 7.37
CA ALA A 17 -15.38 11.55 8.22
C ALA A 17 -14.20 11.50 9.22
N ALA A 18 -13.95 10.33 9.81
CA ALA A 18 -12.81 10.13 10.71
C ALA A 18 -11.47 10.32 9.98
N THR A 19 -11.37 9.81 8.76
CA THR A 19 -10.15 9.94 7.95
C THR A 19 -9.94 11.38 7.49
N ILE A 20 -11.00 12.08 7.06
CA ILE A 20 -10.93 13.50 6.70
C ILE A 20 -10.44 14.33 7.88
N GLY A 21 -11.05 14.17 9.05
CA GLY A 21 -10.63 14.90 10.25
C GLY A 21 -9.18 14.63 10.64
N TYR A 22 -8.70 13.39 10.43
CA TYR A 22 -7.30 13.05 10.66
C TYR A 22 -6.35 13.72 9.66
N ILE A 23 -6.73 13.81 8.38
CA ILE A 23 -5.95 14.52 7.35
C ILE A 23 -5.91 16.03 7.62
N GLU A 24 -7.04 16.62 8.01
CA GLU A 24 -7.12 18.03 8.39
C GLU A 24 -6.27 18.34 9.63
N ALA A 25 -6.23 17.44 10.61
CA ALA A 25 -5.40 17.59 11.81
C ALA A 25 -3.89 17.62 11.50
N MET A 26 -3.46 17.05 10.37
CA MET A 26 -2.07 17.15 9.88
C MET A 26 -1.79 18.45 9.12
N GLY A 27 -2.78 19.34 8.97
CA GLY A 27 -2.65 20.62 8.26
C GLY A 27 -2.59 20.47 6.73
N LEU A 28 -3.00 19.31 6.19
CA LEU A 28 -2.99 19.07 4.75
C LEU A 28 -4.20 19.74 4.08
N PRO A 29 -4.00 20.51 2.98
CA PRO A 29 -5.10 21.04 2.21
C PRO A 29 -5.83 19.92 1.46
N LEU A 30 -7.09 20.16 1.09
CA LEU A 30 -7.90 19.25 0.25
C LEU A 30 -8.05 17.83 0.85
N ALA A 31 -8.39 17.74 2.14
CA ALA A 31 -8.49 16.46 2.86
C ALA A 31 -9.42 15.43 2.19
N SER A 32 -10.53 15.87 1.59
CA SER A 32 -11.44 15.01 0.83
C SER A 32 -10.77 14.39 -0.40
N VAL A 33 -9.93 15.14 -1.11
CA VAL A 33 -9.13 14.64 -2.24
C VAL A 33 -8.09 13.66 -1.73
N GLY A 34 -7.42 13.98 -0.62
CA GLY A 34 -6.47 13.07 0.03
C GLY A 34 -7.10 11.73 0.42
N LEU A 35 -8.32 11.74 0.96
CA LEU A 35 -9.08 10.53 1.27
C LEU A 35 -9.34 9.69 0.01
N VAL A 36 -9.82 10.30 -1.07
CA VAL A 36 -10.12 9.60 -2.33
C VAL A 36 -8.85 8.96 -2.91
N ILE A 37 -7.73 9.70 -2.90
CA ILE A 37 -6.43 9.17 -3.33
C ILE A 37 -6.01 7.98 -2.46
N ALA A 38 -6.12 8.10 -1.13
CA ALA A 38 -5.76 7.02 -0.22
C ALA A 38 -6.61 5.76 -0.46
N ILE A 39 -7.94 5.90 -0.58
CA ILE A 39 -8.83 4.77 -0.89
C ILE A 39 -8.45 4.14 -2.23
N ALA A 40 -8.23 4.94 -3.27
CA ALA A 40 -7.88 4.43 -4.59
C ALA A 40 -6.55 3.66 -4.55
N VAL A 41 -5.51 4.23 -3.96
CA VAL A 41 -4.19 3.59 -3.86
C VAL A 41 -4.26 2.31 -3.03
N GLU A 42 -4.91 2.34 -1.87
CA GLU A 42 -4.94 1.20 -0.96
C GLU A 42 -5.85 0.06 -1.46
N LEU A 43 -7.06 0.36 -1.93
CA LEU A 43 -7.97 -0.68 -2.41
C LEU A 43 -7.57 -1.21 -3.76
N VAL A 44 -7.39 -0.34 -4.75
CA VAL A 44 -7.06 -0.79 -6.11
C VAL A 44 -5.66 -1.39 -6.11
N GLY A 45 -4.69 -0.73 -5.48
CA GLY A 45 -3.35 -1.27 -5.34
C GLY A 45 -3.32 -2.57 -4.55
N GLY A 46 -4.04 -2.65 -3.41
CA GLY A 46 -4.13 -3.86 -2.61
C GLY A 46 -4.73 -5.05 -3.38
N LEU A 47 -5.82 -4.82 -4.12
CA LEU A 47 -6.45 -5.85 -4.96
C LEU A 47 -5.57 -6.27 -6.12
N MET A 48 -4.96 -5.33 -6.84
CA MET A 48 -4.02 -5.64 -7.92
C MET A 48 -2.81 -6.42 -7.41
N LEU A 49 -2.29 -6.08 -6.22
CA LEU A 49 -1.21 -6.81 -5.58
C LEU A 49 -1.65 -8.23 -5.17
N ALA A 50 -2.88 -8.40 -4.66
CA ALA A 50 -3.42 -9.71 -4.29
C ALA A 50 -3.60 -10.63 -5.51
N LEU A 51 -4.09 -10.06 -6.62
CA LEU A 51 -4.27 -10.78 -7.89
C LEU A 51 -2.96 -10.94 -8.66
N GLY A 52 -1.90 -10.24 -8.24
CA GLY A 52 -0.61 -10.20 -8.90
C GLY A 52 -0.69 -9.64 -10.33
N ILE A 53 -1.34 -8.48 -10.48
CA ILE A 53 -1.46 -7.74 -11.74
C ILE A 53 -0.50 -6.55 -11.69
N LYS A 54 0.41 -6.42 -12.66
CA LYS A 54 1.45 -5.36 -12.70
C LYS A 54 2.23 -5.32 -11.39
N THR A 55 2.59 -6.50 -10.86
CA THR A 55 2.99 -6.69 -9.46
C THR A 55 4.12 -5.76 -9.03
N ARG A 56 5.16 -5.62 -9.85
CA ARG A 56 6.30 -4.74 -9.55
C ARG A 56 5.90 -3.26 -9.48
N LEU A 57 5.10 -2.78 -10.42
CA LEU A 57 4.67 -1.38 -10.46
C LEU A 57 3.73 -1.05 -9.31
N VAL A 58 2.77 -1.94 -9.02
CA VAL A 58 1.83 -1.78 -7.92
C VAL A 58 2.55 -1.83 -6.57
N ALA A 59 3.48 -2.77 -6.39
CA ALA A 59 4.28 -2.86 -5.17
C ALA A 59 5.13 -1.61 -4.95
N LEU A 60 5.74 -1.05 -6.00
CA LEU A 60 6.50 0.20 -5.91
C LEU A 60 5.60 1.37 -5.49
N GLY A 61 4.44 1.51 -6.12
CA GLY A 61 3.47 2.55 -5.77
C GLY A 61 3.01 2.47 -4.31
N LEU A 62 2.65 1.27 -3.84
CA LEU A 62 2.26 1.03 -2.46
C LEU A 62 3.42 1.24 -1.46
N ALA A 63 4.65 0.95 -1.86
CA ALA A 63 5.84 1.17 -1.03
C ALA A 63 6.07 2.66 -0.80
N LEU A 64 6.05 3.44 -1.89
CA LEU A 64 6.16 4.90 -1.84
C LEU A 64 5.02 5.52 -1.03
N PHE A 65 3.78 5.06 -1.26
CA PHE A 65 2.63 5.47 -0.48
C PHE A 65 2.84 5.23 1.02
N SER A 66 3.30 4.02 1.40
CA SER A 66 3.54 3.67 2.81
C SER A 66 4.61 4.56 3.45
N ILE A 67 5.70 4.86 2.73
CA ILE A 67 6.74 5.79 3.21
C ILE A 67 6.15 7.17 3.45
N VAL A 68 5.43 7.71 2.47
CA VAL A 68 4.82 9.05 2.57
C VAL A 68 3.82 9.08 3.73
N THR A 69 2.93 8.10 3.86
CA THR A 69 1.94 8.08 4.95
C THR A 69 2.60 7.93 6.32
N GLY A 70 3.65 7.10 6.42
CA GLY A 70 4.45 6.97 7.63
C GLY A 70 5.03 8.30 8.08
N LEU A 71 5.74 8.99 7.19
CA LEU A 71 6.44 10.24 7.51
C LEU A 71 5.49 11.42 7.76
N VAL A 72 4.36 11.49 7.04
CA VAL A 72 3.41 12.60 7.18
C VAL A 72 2.56 12.45 8.44
N PHE A 73 1.94 11.28 8.64
CA PHE A 73 0.94 11.09 9.69
C PHE A 73 1.52 10.62 11.03
N HIS A 74 2.75 10.08 11.03
CA HIS A 74 3.35 9.43 12.20
C HIS A 74 4.75 9.95 12.53
N HIS A 75 4.94 11.28 12.53
CA HIS A 75 6.23 11.94 12.74
C HIS A 75 6.60 12.19 14.22
N ALA A 76 5.67 12.01 15.16
CA ALA A 76 5.92 12.20 16.58
C ALA A 76 6.62 10.98 17.20
N ILE A 77 7.92 10.87 16.97
CA ILE A 77 8.78 9.73 17.36
C ILE A 77 8.80 9.46 18.88
N GLY A 78 8.55 10.49 19.70
CA GLY A 78 8.46 10.36 21.16
C GLY A 78 7.14 9.74 21.67
N ASP A 79 6.13 9.64 20.81
CA ASP A 79 4.88 8.95 21.11
C ASP A 79 4.96 7.49 20.61
N GLN A 80 4.73 6.54 21.53
CA GLN A 80 4.87 5.12 21.22
C GLN A 80 3.87 4.64 20.15
N ASN A 81 2.64 5.15 20.16
CA ASN A 81 1.63 4.76 19.19
C ASN A 81 2.02 5.24 17.77
N GLN A 82 2.50 6.47 17.66
CA GLN A 82 3.01 7.04 16.42
C GLN A 82 4.24 6.29 15.92
N MET A 83 5.20 5.98 16.81
CA MET A 83 6.37 5.17 16.47
C MET A 83 5.97 3.79 15.89
N ILE A 84 5.00 3.11 16.51
CA ILE A 84 4.50 1.81 16.01
C ILE A 84 3.93 1.96 14.60
N HIS A 85 3.14 3.00 14.36
CA HIS A 85 2.56 3.23 13.04
C HIS A 85 3.59 3.63 11.98
N LEU A 86 4.61 4.41 12.34
CA LEU A 86 5.74 4.71 11.46
C LEU A 86 6.50 3.44 11.09
N LEU A 87 6.89 2.63 12.08
CA LEU A 87 7.61 1.37 11.87
C LEU A 87 6.78 0.38 11.04
N LYS A 88 5.47 0.29 11.28
CA LYS A 88 4.55 -0.50 10.45
C LYS A 88 4.65 -0.08 8.98
N ASN A 89 4.57 1.22 8.68
CA ASN A 89 4.65 1.75 7.32
C ASN A 89 6.01 1.47 6.67
N LEU A 90 7.11 1.61 7.41
CA LEU A 90 8.45 1.29 6.92
C LEU A 90 8.64 -0.21 6.67
N ALA A 91 8.12 -1.06 7.55
CA ALA A 91 8.13 -2.51 7.38
C ALA A 91 7.30 -2.94 6.15
N MET A 92 6.14 -2.32 5.94
CA MET A 92 5.33 -2.53 4.74
C MET A 92 6.09 -2.12 3.48
N ALA A 93 6.73 -0.95 3.48
CA ALA A 93 7.55 -0.49 2.36
C ALA A 93 8.69 -1.46 2.06
N GLY A 94 9.44 -1.92 3.07
CA GLY A 94 10.50 -2.92 2.90
C GLY A 94 9.98 -4.24 2.33
N GLY A 95 8.87 -4.75 2.87
CA GLY A 95 8.23 -5.96 2.36
C GLY A 95 7.72 -5.82 0.92
N LEU A 96 7.28 -4.63 0.51
CA LEU A 96 6.87 -4.35 -0.87
C LEU A 96 8.07 -4.16 -1.80
N LEU A 97 9.17 -3.56 -1.35
CA LEU A 97 10.40 -3.48 -2.14
C LEU A 97 10.99 -4.88 -2.42
N GLN A 98 10.83 -5.82 -1.50
CA GLN A 98 11.10 -7.23 -1.77
C GLN A 98 10.23 -7.74 -2.93
N VAL A 99 8.93 -7.44 -2.93
CA VAL A 99 8.05 -7.82 -4.07
C VAL A 99 8.47 -7.12 -5.38
N VAL A 100 8.95 -5.88 -5.33
CA VAL A 100 9.50 -5.20 -6.51
C VAL A 100 10.72 -5.97 -7.07
N ALA A 101 11.65 -6.37 -6.21
CA ALA A 101 12.86 -7.09 -6.61
C ALA A 101 12.55 -8.47 -7.22
N PHE A 102 11.72 -9.27 -6.54
CA PHE A 102 11.46 -10.66 -6.92
C PHE A 102 10.29 -10.83 -7.91
N GLY A 103 9.41 -9.84 -8.05
CA GLY A 103 8.30 -9.87 -9.00
C GLY A 103 7.10 -10.70 -8.52
N ALA A 104 6.25 -11.07 -9.47
CA ALA A 104 5.02 -11.81 -9.22
C ALA A 104 5.31 -13.30 -8.94
N GLY A 105 4.60 -13.89 -7.98
CA GLY A 105 4.71 -15.32 -7.68
C GLY A 105 3.96 -16.19 -8.70
N ALA A 106 4.21 -17.51 -8.68
CA ALA A 106 3.65 -18.48 -9.62
C ALA A 106 2.11 -18.52 -9.68
N TYR A 107 1.44 -18.09 -8.62
CA TYR A 107 -0.03 -18.03 -8.55
C TYR A 107 -0.63 -16.71 -9.05
N SER A 108 0.19 -15.77 -9.52
CA SER A 108 -0.28 -14.49 -10.03
C SER A 108 -1.05 -14.60 -11.35
N LEU A 109 -2.01 -13.70 -11.57
CA LEU A 109 -2.69 -13.60 -12.87
C LEU A 109 -1.72 -13.12 -13.97
N GLU A 110 -0.72 -12.30 -13.63
CA GLU A 110 0.34 -11.88 -14.55
C GLU A 110 1.14 -13.07 -15.09
N SER A 111 1.57 -14.00 -14.22
CA SER A 111 2.29 -15.22 -14.66
C SER A 111 1.42 -16.14 -15.51
N LYS A 112 0.12 -16.27 -15.20
CA LYS A 112 -0.83 -17.06 -16.00
C LYS A 112 -1.08 -16.45 -17.37
N ALA A 113 -1.18 -15.12 -17.46
CA ALA A 113 -1.39 -14.39 -18.72
C ALA A 113 -0.13 -14.34 -19.59
N ALA A 114 1.07 -14.36 -18.98
CA ALA A 114 2.33 -14.40 -19.70
C ALA A 114 2.60 -15.72 -20.44
N GLY A 115 1.81 -16.78 -20.16
CA GLY A 115 1.97 -18.11 -20.76
C GLY A 115 3.31 -18.72 -20.34
N THR A 116 3.29 -19.61 -19.34
CA THR A 116 4.46 -20.37 -18.86
C THR A 116 5.56 -20.60 -19.91
N PRO A 117 6.75 -20.01 -19.72
CA PRO A 117 7.98 -20.49 -20.33
C PRO A 117 8.87 -21.23 -19.31
N ASP A 118 8.29 -21.96 -18.33
CA ASP A 118 9.06 -22.82 -17.42
C ASP A 118 9.26 -24.24 -17.99
N CYS A 119 9.67 -24.31 -19.27
CA CYS A 119 10.37 -25.46 -19.83
C CYS A 119 11.37 -24.99 -20.90
N GLN A 120 12.21 -24.03 -20.55
CA GLN A 120 13.46 -23.77 -21.28
C GLN A 120 14.45 -23.18 -20.28
N LEU A 121 15.59 -23.86 -20.13
CA LEU A 121 16.73 -23.59 -19.24
C LEU A 121 16.70 -24.34 -17.89
N ALA A 122 16.90 -25.66 -18.02
CA ALA A 122 17.88 -26.36 -17.21
C ALA A 122 19.29 -25.81 -17.45
#